data_AF-A0A924D472-F1
#
_entry.id   AF-A0A924D472-F1
#
_cell.length_a   1.000
_cell.length_b   1.000
_cell.length_c   1.000
_cell.angle_alpha   90.00
_cell.angle_beta   90.00
_cell.angle_gamma   90.00
#
_symmetry.space_group_name_H-M   'P 1'
#
loop_
_entity.id
_entity.type
_entity.pdbx_description
1 polymer ?
#
loop_
_entity_poly.entity_id
_entity_poly.type
_entity_poly.pdbx_seq_one_letter_code
_entity_poly.pdbx_strand_id
1 'polypeptide(L)'
;MSFQPEKITREDVLKAINDIENGLIGYRRSTKFDILYRGRTYPPKDVMRQAYKYATGVYEWIPHGGEATNKYLIALGYEIIPKEVNKFTWIETHIELVDYLLENENNQVHLIDLLKGIGITGFEDLDTNDVSIALSEIDPFTFFCYLYKHGPEKRLDLLKTLAKKLNLHIPEDDLGIPSANAQKVWMFPFKKNRRNNEIQRLWDFFKKAVNLEINNEIFSDILTITNVGKIKITEGLFNLNPVEYFPLNGPTKPYLKEVLGIDSEFTSFIEYQNILERIRDKTNKPFYQLSYEAWQWNDNNKKVNYWIFQGSPKIYDAVTAINNKAVSTWTVSAQKDKIKEGDKFILWLTGANAGCYALGTITSEVAMMKEEDVEMDYYLSPTPQIENNRVRVTIDYNLTQSPVLWEMVKEEDVFSDFKGSNQGTNFTATKEQYDTFLDIVNPKNNDYEEVKKILDEEKVTAFLSILRNFVNSNNIKSNDDRISFNVRKKQNRLVFIIGNKYVFAIEKRNTKTMFSIISKNLTSEKHSTYINQKGDIEAYWN
;
A
#
# COMPACT_ATOMS: atom_id res chain seq x y z
N MET A 1 2.46 1.00 -44.69
CA MET A 1 0.98 1.08 -44.61
C MET A 1 0.62 1.40 -43.17
N SER A 2 -0.63 1.77 -42.87
CA SER A 2 -1.14 1.69 -41.49
C SER A 2 -1.16 0.23 -41.02
N PHE A 3 -1.12 0.01 -39.70
CA PHE A 3 -1.28 -1.31 -39.11
C PHE A 3 -2.77 -1.68 -39.05
N GLN A 4 -3.12 -2.86 -39.57
CA GLN A 4 -4.51 -3.25 -39.85
C GLN A 4 -4.88 -4.63 -39.23
N PRO A 5 -4.89 -4.76 -37.89
CA PRO A 5 -5.14 -6.04 -37.22
C PRO A 5 -6.54 -6.61 -37.52
N GLU A 6 -7.50 -5.75 -37.91
CA GLU A 6 -8.86 -6.12 -38.31
C GLU A 6 -8.94 -7.00 -39.57
N LYS A 7 -7.83 -7.12 -40.32
CA LYS A 7 -7.75 -8.01 -41.49
C LYS A 7 -7.47 -9.48 -41.15
N ILE A 8 -7.05 -9.79 -39.92
CA ILE A 8 -6.71 -11.17 -39.53
C ILE A 8 -8.00 -11.98 -39.34
N THR A 9 -8.14 -13.03 -40.13
CA THR A 9 -9.23 -14.01 -39.99
C THR A 9 -8.87 -15.11 -38.99
N ARG A 10 -9.86 -15.92 -38.60
CA ARG A 10 -9.62 -17.11 -37.78
C ARG A 10 -8.80 -18.14 -38.56
N GLU A 11 -8.99 -18.19 -39.87
CA GLU A 11 -8.33 -19.05 -40.84
C GLU A 11 -6.83 -18.71 -40.98
N ASP A 12 -6.45 -17.43 -40.94
CA ASP A 12 -5.05 -17.00 -40.89
C ASP A 12 -4.33 -17.49 -39.62
N VAL A 13 -5.03 -17.45 -38.48
CA VAL A 13 -4.51 -17.96 -37.20
C VAL A 13 -4.42 -19.49 -37.20
N LEU A 14 -5.43 -20.20 -37.73
CA LEU A 14 -5.38 -21.66 -37.91
C LEU A 14 -4.19 -22.06 -38.79
N LYS A 15 -3.97 -21.33 -39.90
CA LYS A 15 -2.86 -21.57 -40.81
C LYS A 15 -1.51 -21.32 -40.12
N ALA A 16 -1.37 -20.23 -39.37
CA ALA A 16 -0.16 -19.94 -38.59
C ALA A 16 0.15 -21.03 -37.54
N ILE A 17 -0.87 -21.60 -36.89
CA ILE A 17 -0.71 -22.74 -35.98
C ILE A 17 -0.30 -24.00 -36.74
N ASN A 18 -0.98 -24.33 -37.85
CA ASN A 18 -0.64 -25.50 -38.68
C ASN A 18 0.78 -25.44 -39.25
N ASP A 19 1.25 -24.27 -39.66
CA ASP A 19 2.61 -24.11 -40.20
C ASP A 19 3.68 -24.24 -39.10
N ILE A 20 3.34 -23.96 -37.84
CA ILE A 20 4.17 -24.29 -36.67
C ILE A 20 4.15 -25.79 -36.38
N GLU A 21 2.99 -26.47 -36.43
CA GLU A 21 2.89 -27.94 -36.23
C GLU A 21 3.73 -28.74 -37.22
N ASN A 22 3.75 -28.30 -38.48
CA ASN A 22 4.48 -28.97 -39.55
C ASN A 22 5.95 -28.51 -39.66
N GLY A 23 6.43 -27.66 -38.73
CA GLY A 23 7.81 -27.15 -38.73
C GLY A 23 8.16 -26.26 -39.93
N LEU A 24 7.16 -25.76 -40.66
CA LEU A 24 7.34 -24.94 -41.86
C LEU A 24 7.82 -23.52 -41.54
N ILE A 25 7.62 -23.07 -40.30
CA ILE A 25 8.09 -21.77 -39.80
C ILE A 25 8.67 -21.88 -38.39
N GLY A 26 9.78 -21.16 -38.16
CA GLY A 26 10.35 -20.97 -36.82
C GLY A 26 9.60 -19.87 -36.05
N TYR A 27 9.49 -20.03 -34.73
CA TYR A 27 8.77 -19.14 -33.83
C TYR A 27 9.58 -18.81 -32.57
N ARG A 28 9.31 -17.66 -31.93
CA ARG A 28 9.82 -17.35 -30.59
C ARG A 28 8.88 -17.90 -29.52
N ARG A 29 9.43 -18.49 -28.45
CA ARG A 29 8.63 -18.97 -27.32
C ARG A 29 8.01 -17.78 -26.56
N SER A 30 6.77 -17.98 -26.15
CA SER A 30 6.01 -17.22 -25.16
C SER A 30 6.60 -17.34 -23.75
N THR A 31 6.38 -16.32 -22.91
CA THR A 31 6.78 -16.31 -21.49
C THR A 31 5.60 -16.49 -20.53
N LYS A 32 4.54 -15.66 -20.64
CA LYS A 32 3.42 -15.65 -19.67
C LYS A 32 2.16 -16.43 -20.09
N PHE A 33 1.86 -16.51 -21.39
CA PHE A 33 0.60 -17.06 -21.92
C PHE A 33 0.82 -17.86 -23.21
N ASP A 34 -0.01 -18.87 -23.42
CA ASP A 34 -0.09 -19.68 -24.64
C ASP A 34 -1.53 -19.70 -25.19
N ILE A 35 -1.65 -19.84 -26.51
CA ILE A 35 -2.89 -20.30 -27.15
C ILE A 35 -3.01 -21.80 -26.88
N LEU A 36 -4.12 -22.24 -26.30
CA LEU A 36 -4.46 -23.67 -26.24
C LEU A 36 -5.24 -24.05 -27.50
N TYR A 37 -4.71 -24.98 -28.28
CA TYR A 37 -5.39 -25.52 -29.46
C TYR A 37 -5.15 -27.02 -29.58
N ARG A 38 -6.23 -27.82 -29.61
CA ARG A 38 -6.19 -29.30 -29.71
C ARG A 38 -5.27 -29.99 -28.68
N GLY A 39 -5.18 -29.44 -27.46
CA GLY A 39 -4.33 -29.99 -26.39
C GLY A 39 -2.84 -29.68 -26.52
N ARG A 40 -2.47 -28.74 -27.40
CA ARG A 40 -1.10 -28.23 -27.59
C ARG A 40 -1.06 -26.71 -27.45
N THR A 41 0.12 -26.17 -27.16
CA THR A 41 0.33 -24.76 -26.82
C THR A 41 1.15 -23.99 -27.86
N TYR A 42 0.73 -22.76 -28.18
CA TYR A 42 1.35 -21.92 -29.22
C TYR A 42 1.57 -20.47 -28.77
N PRO A 43 2.67 -19.82 -29.17
CA PRO A 43 3.04 -18.48 -28.70
C PRO A 43 2.13 -17.38 -29.29
N PRO A 44 1.35 -16.63 -28.47
CA PRO A 44 0.35 -15.69 -28.97
C PRO A 44 0.91 -14.62 -29.92
N LYS A 45 2.07 -14.02 -29.58
CA LYS A 45 2.67 -12.93 -30.37
C LYS A 45 3.27 -13.39 -31.71
N ASP A 46 3.75 -14.62 -31.79
CA ASP A 46 4.43 -15.13 -32.99
C ASP A 46 3.42 -15.76 -33.96
N VAL A 47 2.38 -16.42 -33.43
CA VAL A 47 1.19 -16.81 -34.22
C VAL A 47 0.52 -15.58 -34.85
N MET A 48 0.25 -14.52 -34.08
CA MET A 48 -0.40 -13.32 -34.64
C MET A 48 0.47 -12.57 -35.66
N ARG A 49 1.80 -12.59 -35.52
CA ARG A 49 2.72 -12.02 -36.53
C ARG A 49 2.69 -12.78 -37.85
N GLN A 50 2.55 -14.11 -37.80
CA GLN A 50 2.40 -14.90 -39.00
C GLN A 50 1.00 -14.76 -39.61
N ALA A 51 -0.06 -14.73 -38.79
CA ALA A 51 -1.42 -14.48 -39.25
C ALA A 51 -1.54 -13.10 -39.94
N TYR A 52 -0.91 -12.06 -39.39
CA TYR A 52 -0.82 -10.75 -40.04
C TYR A 52 -0.09 -10.81 -41.40
N LYS A 53 0.97 -11.62 -41.51
CA LYS A 53 1.67 -11.87 -42.78
C LYS A 53 0.77 -12.55 -43.81
N TYR A 54 -0.14 -13.42 -43.41
CA TYR A 54 -1.10 -14.06 -44.33
C TYR A 54 -2.21 -13.10 -44.76
N ALA A 55 -2.75 -12.30 -43.84
CA ALA A 55 -3.78 -11.30 -44.12
C ALA A 55 -3.28 -10.07 -44.91
N THR A 56 -1.98 -9.73 -44.85
CA THR A 56 -1.45 -8.46 -45.40
C THR A 56 -0.19 -8.57 -46.26
N GLY A 57 0.49 -9.73 -46.27
CA GLY A 57 1.82 -9.91 -46.85
C GLY A 57 2.98 -9.40 -45.99
N VAL A 58 2.72 -8.59 -44.94
CA VAL A 58 3.74 -7.95 -44.11
C VAL A 58 4.01 -8.77 -42.83
N TYR A 59 5.28 -9.14 -42.59
CA TYR A 59 5.67 -9.88 -41.38
C TYR A 59 5.91 -8.94 -40.19
N GLU A 60 4.83 -8.39 -39.63
CA GLU A 60 4.85 -7.42 -38.55
C GLU A 60 3.78 -7.73 -37.48
N TRP A 61 4.02 -7.33 -36.23
CA TRP A 61 2.99 -7.31 -35.19
C TRP A 61 3.35 -6.28 -34.12
N ILE A 62 2.74 -5.10 -34.23
CA ILE A 62 3.00 -3.95 -33.34
C ILE A 62 2.59 -4.22 -31.89
N PRO A 63 1.42 -4.85 -31.59
CA PRO A 63 1.00 -5.10 -30.22
C PRO A 63 2.01 -5.91 -29.40
N HIS A 64 2.11 -5.58 -28.12
CA HIS A 64 3.03 -6.22 -27.19
C HIS A 64 2.52 -7.63 -26.81
N GLY A 65 3.40 -8.48 -26.26
CA GLY A 65 2.98 -9.79 -25.75
C GLY A 65 2.09 -9.67 -24.52
N GLY A 66 1.30 -10.71 -24.22
CA GLY A 66 0.27 -10.64 -23.18
C GLY A 66 -1.03 -10.01 -23.70
N GLU A 67 -1.81 -9.40 -22.81
CA GLU A 67 -3.19 -8.94 -23.06
C GLU A 67 -3.38 -8.12 -24.33
N ALA A 68 -2.42 -7.23 -24.65
CA ALA A 68 -2.43 -6.40 -25.86
C ALA A 68 -2.48 -7.22 -27.16
N THR A 69 -1.95 -8.44 -27.17
CA THR A 69 -2.11 -9.44 -28.24
C THR A 69 -3.27 -10.39 -27.96
N ASN A 70 -3.37 -10.93 -26.74
CA ASN A 70 -4.32 -11.98 -26.38
C ASN A 70 -5.78 -11.59 -26.69
N LYS A 71 -6.15 -10.30 -26.51
CA LYS A 71 -7.50 -9.80 -26.80
C LYS A 71 -7.99 -10.09 -28.23
N TYR A 72 -7.10 -10.08 -29.23
CA TYR A 72 -7.45 -10.37 -30.62
C TYR A 72 -7.71 -11.87 -30.84
N LEU A 73 -6.91 -12.73 -30.21
CA LEU A 73 -7.08 -14.18 -30.25
C LEU A 73 -8.37 -14.62 -29.55
N ILE A 74 -8.67 -14.03 -28.40
CA ILE A 74 -9.92 -14.24 -27.66
C ILE A 74 -11.13 -13.81 -28.52
N ALA A 75 -11.05 -12.64 -29.18
CA ALA A 75 -12.10 -12.19 -30.11
C ALA A 75 -12.28 -13.09 -31.34
N LEU A 76 -11.23 -13.80 -31.78
CA LEU A 76 -11.28 -14.82 -32.83
C LEU A 76 -11.67 -16.23 -32.31
N GLY A 77 -12.06 -16.34 -31.03
CA GLY A 77 -12.52 -17.59 -30.42
C GLY A 77 -11.42 -18.60 -30.11
N TYR A 78 -10.21 -18.13 -29.75
CA TYR A 78 -9.13 -18.95 -29.23
C TYR A 78 -9.02 -18.85 -27.71
N GLU A 79 -8.82 -20.00 -27.06
CA GLU A 79 -8.52 -20.09 -25.64
C GLU A 79 -7.07 -19.66 -25.38
N ILE A 80 -6.87 -18.80 -24.39
CA ILE A 80 -5.56 -18.35 -23.93
C ILE A 80 -5.38 -18.82 -22.49
N ILE A 81 -4.41 -19.69 -22.27
CA ILE A 81 -4.04 -20.16 -20.94
C ILE A 81 -2.79 -19.43 -20.44
N PRO A 82 -2.67 -19.14 -19.13
CA PRO A 82 -1.36 -18.84 -18.56
C PRO A 82 -0.45 -20.06 -18.71
N LYS A 83 0.86 -19.84 -18.86
CA LYS A 83 1.81 -20.94 -18.67
C LYS A 83 1.83 -21.37 -17.21
N GLU A 84 2.03 -22.67 -16.98
CA GLU A 84 2.58 -23.12 -15.70
C GLU A 84 4.02 -22.61 -15.60
N VAL A 85 4.16 -21.46 -14.93
CA VAL A 85 5.45 -20.96 -14.47
C VAL A 85 5.88 -21.87 -13.33
N ASN A 86 7.04 -22.52 -13.47
CA ASN A 86 7.65 -23.22 -12.36
C ASN A 86 8.00 -22.15 -11.30
N LYS A 87 7.45 -22.28 -10.08
CA LYS A 87 7.59 -21.26 -9.02
C LYS A 87 8.63 -21.68 -8.00
N PHE A 88 9.23 -20.69 -7.35
CA PHE A 88 10.24 -20.90 -6.31
C PHE A 88 11.52 -21.57 -6.84
N THR A 89 11.81 -21.39 -8.13
CA THR A 89 13.04 -21.89 -8.80
C THR A 89 14.34 -21.39 -8.16
N TRP A 90 14.27 -20.27 -7.45
CA TRP A 90 15.36 -19.72 -6.64
C TRP A 90 15.81 -20.60 -5.47
N ILE A 91 15.02 -21.58 -5.03
CA ILE A 91 15.40 -22.47 -3.91
C ILE A 91 16.64 -23.29 -4.26
N GLU A 92 16.69 -23.86 -5.47
CA GLU A 92 17.83 -24.65 -5.95
C GLU A 92 19.09 -23.77 -5.99
N THR A 93 18.97 -22.55 -6.56
CA THR A 93 20.02 -21.52 -6.55
C THR A 93 20.47 -21.13 -5.14
N HIS A 94 19.56 -21.09 -4.15
CA HIS A 94 19.91 -20.76 -2.76
C HIS A 94 20.69 -21.89 -2.09
N ILE A 95 20.30 -23.15 -2.31
CA ILE A 95 20.98 -24.33 -1.75
C ILE A 95 22.43 -24.36 -2.25
N GLU A 96 22.63 -24.33 -3.57
CA GLU A 96 23.97 -24.37 -4.15
C GLU A 96 24.80 -23.11 -3.80
N LEU A 97 24.16 -21.96 -3.59
CA LEU A 97 24.84 -20.74 -3.11
C LEU A 97 25.24 -20.83 -1.63
N VAL A 98 24.48 -21.53 -0.79
CA VAL A 98 24.87 -21.82 0.61
C VAL A 98 26.05 -22.77 0.65
N ASP A 99 26.04 -23.83 -0.16
CA ASP A 99 27.19 -24.73 -0.31
C ASP A 99 28.44 -23.96 -0.79
N TYR A 100 28.30 -23.11 -1.80
CA TYR A 100 29.37 -22.24 -2.27
C TYR A 100 29.90 -21.30 -1.17
N LEU A 101 29.02 -20.75 -0.32
CA LEU A 101 29.42 -19.85 0.76
C LEU A 101 30.18 -20.59 1.88
N LEU A 102 29.82 -21.84 2.21
CA LEU A 102 30.55 -22.66 3.19
C LEU A 102 32.02 -22.86 2.83
N GLU A 103 32.35 -23.02 1.55
CA GLU A 103 33.73 -23.16 1.07
C GLU A 103 34.54 -21.85 1.10
N ASN A 104 33.88 -20.69 1.29
CA ASN A 104 34.44 -19.37 1.02
C ASN A 104 34.57 -18.44 2.24
N GLU A 105 34.47 -18.96 3.48
CA GLU A 105 34.69 -18.21 4.73
C GLU A 105 36.01 -17.41 4.75
N ASN A 106 37.10 -17.99 4.22
CA ASN A 106 38.41 -17.34 4.16
C ASN A 106 38.59 -16.42 2.94
N ASN A 107 37.63 -16.40 2.01
CA ASN A 107 37.70 -15.74 0.70
C ASN A 107 36.83 -14.47 0.64
N GLN A 108 36.65 -13.78 1.77
CA GLN A 108 35.66 -12.69 1.94
C GLN A 108 35.83 -11.53 0.94
N VAL A 109 37.06 -11.16 0.60
CA VAL A 109 37.34 -10.14 -0.43
C VAL A 109 36.85 -10.59 -1.81
N HIS A 110 37.03 -11.87 -2.16
CA HIS A 110 36.50 -12.44 -3.40
C HIS A 110 34.97 -12.51 -3.39
N LEU A 111 34.32 -12.82 -2.25
CA LEU A 111 32.85 -12.72 -2.13
C LEU A 111 32.34 -11.28 -2.33
N ILE A 112 33.07 -10.28 -1.84
CA ILE A 112 32.78 -8.86 -2.08
C ILE A 112 32.96 -8.50 -3.56
N ASP A 113 34.07 -8.91 -4.18
CA ASP A 113 34.35 -8.62 -5.59
C ASP A 113 33.45 -9.39 -6.57
N LEU A 114 32.94 -10.56 -6.16
CA LEU A 114 31.90 -11.31 -6.83
C LEU A 114 30.61 -10.48 -6.95
N LEU A 115 30.16 -9.86 -5.84
CA LEU A 115 29.00 -8.96 -5.79
C LEU A 115 29.23 -7.65 -6.57
N LYS A 116 30.39 -7.00 -6.41
CA LYS A 116 30.76 -5.81 -7.23
C LYS A 116 30.69 -6.16 -8.72
N GLY A 117 31.26 -7.29 -9.10
CA GLY A 117 31.31 -7.80 -10.46
C GLY A 117 29.99 -8.39 -11.00
N ILE A 118 28.86 -8.19 -10.32
CA ILE A 118 27.50 -8.34 -10.89
C ILE A 118 26.70 -7.02 -10.88
N GLY A 119 27.32 -5.88 -10.53
CA GLY A 119 26.69 -4.56 -10.57
C GLY A 119 26.04 -4.11 -9.26
N ILE A 120 26.50 -4.65 -8.12
CA ILE A 120 26.12 -4.18 -6.77
C ILE A 120 27.16 -3.15 -6.29
N THR A 121 26.70 -2.15 -5.55
CA THR A 121 27.51 -1.05 -5.00
C THR A 121 27.21 -0.84 -3.51
N GLY A 122 27.96 0.04 -2.85
CA GLY A 122 27.81 0.34 -1.43
C GLY A 122 28.74 -0.51 -0.56
N PHE A 123 30.02 -0.59 -0.90
CA PHE A 123 31.05 -1.42 -0.23
C PHE A 123 32.08 -0.56 0.52
N GLU A 124 31.65 0.59 1.03
CA GLU A 124 32.47 1.58 1.72
C GLU A 124 32.25 1.46 3.23
N ASP A 125 33.33 1.28 3.98
CA ASP A 125 33.38 1.10 5.44
C ASP A 125 34.11 2.28 6.09
N LEU A 126 33.98 2.45 7.41
CA LEU A 126 34.57 3.57 8.14
C LEU A 126 35.60 3.09 9.15
N ASP A 127 36.84 3.55 8.97
CA ASP A 127 37.94 3.31 9.89
C ASP A 127 37.80 4.14 11.19
N THR A 128 38.67 3.90 12.17
CA THR A 128 38.68 4.57 13.48
C THR A 128 38.88 6.09 13.42
N ASN A 129 39.22 6.65 12.26
CA ASN A 129 39.44 8.07 12.01
C ASN A 129 38.29 8.69 11.20
N ASP A 130 37.18 7.97 11.03
CA ASP A 130 36.05 8.32 10.15
C ASP A 130 36.41 8.44 8.65
N VAL A 131 37.52 7.81 8.24
CA VAL A 131 37.94 7.74 6.83
C VAL A 131 37.22 6.59 6.13
N SER A 132 36.70 6.88 4.94
CA SER A 132 36.11 5.89 4.04
C SER A 132 37.19 4.94 3.50
N ILE A 133 37.01 3.65 3.75
CA ILE A 133 37.89 2.56 3.33
C ILE A 133 37.07 1.50 2.57
N ALA A 134 37.74 0.68 1.75
CA ALA A 134 37.06 -0.45 1.12
C ALA A 134 36.69 -1.52 2.17
N LEU A 135 35.47 -2.05 2.10
CA LEU A 135 35.07 -3.20 2.89
C LEU A 135 35.93 -4.42 2.51
N SER A 136 36.57 -5.03 3.51
CA SER A 136 37.49 -6.18 3.37
C SER A 136 36.91 -7.51 3.87
N GLU A 137 35.78 -7.46 4.57
CA GLU A 137 35.22 -8.57 5.36
C GLU A 137 33.71 -8.63 5.12
N ILE A 138 33.13 -9.83 5.03
CA ILE A 138 31.69 -10.05 4.81
C ILE A 138 31.24 -11.38 5.39
N ASP A 139 30.00 -11.44 5.88
CA ASP A 139 29.31 -12.67 6.30
C ASP A 139 28.21 -13.09 5.29
N PRO A 140 27.76 -14.35 5.30
CA PRO A 140 26.75 -14.87 4.37
C PRO A 140 25.40 -14.15 4.44
N PHE A 141 24.95 -13.73 5.61
CA PHE A 141 23.68 -13.01 5.76
C PHE A 141 23.77 -11.60 5.16
N THR A 142 24.91 -10.92 5.34
CA THR A 142 25.18 -9.65 4.66
C THR A 142 25.29 -9.84 3.14
N PHE A 143 25.90 -10.93 2.66
CA PHE A 143 25.95 -11.28 1.22
C PHE A 143 24.52 -11.39 0.63
N PHE A 144 23.62 -12.14 1.27
CA PHE A 144 22.20 -12.17 0.87
C PHE A 144 21.51 -10.81 0.99
N CYS A 145 21.81 -10.01 2.01
CA CYS A 145 21.27 -8.63 2.12
C CYS A 145 21.74 -7.72 0.96
N TYR A 146 22.95 -7.92 0.42
CA TYR A 146 23.43 -7.18 -0.76
C TYR A 146 22.67 -7.55 -2.03
N LEU A 147 22.29 -8.82 -2.22
CA LEU A 147 21.45 -9.24 -3.33
C LEU A 147 20.03 -8.67 -3.21
N TYR A 148 19.45 -8.71 -2.01
CA TYR A 148 18.01 -8.50 -1.82
C TYR A 148 17.61 -7.09 -1.33
N LYS A 149 18.54 -6.14 -1.34
CA LYS A 149 18.28 -4.70 -1.12
C LYS A 149 17.71 -3.94 -2.33
N HIS A 150 17.27 -4.66 -3.36
CA HIS A 150 16.85 -4.12 -4.65
C HIS A 150 15.40 -4.50 -4.98
N GLY A 151 14.74 -3.70 -5.83
CA GLY A 151 13.39 -4.02 -6.34
C GLY A 151 13.39 -5.30 -7.19
N PRO A 152 12.22 -5.95 -7.36
CA PRO A 152 12.11 -7.34 -7.81
C PRO A 152 12.79 -7.61 -9.16
N GLU A 153 12.60 -6.75 -10.17
CA GLU A 153 13.24 -6.90 -11.48
C GLU A 153 14.78 -6.95 -11.37
N LYS A 154 15.39 -5.95 -10.71
CA LYS A 154 16.84 -5.91 -10.48
C LYS A 154 17.31 -7.05 -9.57
N ARG A 155 16.52 -7.44 -8.56
CA ARG A 155 16.85 -8.55 -7.65
C ARG A 155 17.00 -9.87 -8.41
N LEU A 156 16.03 -10.19 -9.25
CA LEU A 156 16.01 -11.41 -10.04
C LEU A 156 17.12 -11.42 -11.11
N ASP A 157 17.38 -10.29 -11.77
CA ASP A 157 18.49 -10.19 -12.73
C ASP A 157 19.87 -10.30 -12.06
N LEU A 158 20.05 -9.76 -10.85
CA LEU A 158 21.26 -9.95 -10.05
C LEU A 158 21.47 -11.42 -9.68
N LEU A 159 20.42 -12.10 -9.18
CA LEU A 159 20.49 -13.52 -8.82
C LEU A 159 20.77 -14.41 -10.04
N LYS A 160 20.11 -14.15 -11.19
CA LYS A 160 20.39 -14.81 -12.48
C LYS A 160 21.82 -14.57 -12.96
N THR A 161 22.41 -13.40 -12.69
CA THR A 161 23.79 -13.07 -13.08
C THR A 161 24.81 -13.73 -12.14
N LEU A 162 24.52 -13.79 -10.84
CA LEU A 162 25.32 -14.55 -9.86
C LEU A 162 25.34 -16.04 -10.20
N ALA A 163 24.17 -16.65 -10.40
CA ALA A 163 24.04 -18.06 -10.74
C ALA A 163 24.86 -18.43 -11.99
N LYS A 164 24.75 -17.65 -13.08
CA LYS A 164 25.57 -17.85 -14.29
C LYS A 164 27.07 -17.72 -14.04
N LYS A 165 27.49 -16.80 -13.17
CA LYS A 165 28.91 -16.54 -12.86
C LYS A 165 29.53 -17.60 -11.94
N LEU A 166 28.70 -18.28 -11.15
CA LEU A 166 29.09 -19.39 -10.26
C LEU A 166 28.75 -20.78 -10.82
N ASN A 167 28.09 -20.88 -11.98
CA ASN A 167 27.56 -22.12 -12.57
C ASN A 167 26.56 -22.85 -11.65
N LEU A 168 25.64 -22.09 -11.05
CA LEU A 168 24.49 -22.57 -10.27
C LEU A 168 23.24 -22.65 -11.15
N HIS A 169 22.18 -23.30 -10.65
CA HIS A 169 20.82 -23.25 -11.19
C HIS A 169 20.40 -21.79 -11.43
N ILE A 170 19.95 -21.49 -12.65
CA ILE A 170 19.52 -20.13 -13.05
C ILE A 170 18.01 -20.03 -12.80
N PRO A 171 17.56 -19.28 -11.79
CA PRO A 171 16.14 -19.28 -11.43
C PRO A 171 15.35 -18.45 -12.45
N GLU A 172 14.07 -18.77 -12.63
CA GLU A 172 13.15 -17.99 -13.45
C GLU A 172 12.44 -16.90 -12.65
N ASP A 173 12.27 -17.08 -11.33
CA ASP A 173 11.48 -16.24 -10.41
C ASP A 173 12.19 -15.92 -9.06
N ASP A 174 11.63 -14.99 -8.29
CA ASP A 174 12.10 -14.56 -6.95
C ASP A 174 10.98 -14.57 -5.87
N LEU A 175 9.95 -15.39 -6.07
CA LEU A 175 8.68 -15.29 -5.33
C LEU A 175 8.82 -15.73 -3.87
N GLY A 176 8.47 -14.85 -2.93
CA GLY A 176 8.51 -15.14 -1.49
C GLY A 176 9.85 -14.81 -0.80
N ILE A 177 10.88 -14.38 -1.54
CA ILE A 177 12.14 -13.89 -0.95
C ILE A 177 11.89 -12.55 -0.22
N PRO A 178 12.29 -12.40 1.07
CA PRO A 178 12.26 -11.12 1.78
C PRO A 178 13.15 -10.05 1.15
N SER A 179 12.69 -8.79 1.18
CA SER A 179 13.49 -7.64 0.71
C SER A 179 14.31 -7.05 1.86
N ALA A 180 15.62 -6.93 1.68
CA ALA A 180 16.52 -6.35 2.66
C ALA A 180 16.43 -4.81 2.68
N ASN A 181 16.61 -4.19 3.85
CA ASN A 181 16.60 -2.74 3.96
C ASN A 181 17.91 -2.15 3.39
N ALA A 182 17.80 -1.42 2.27
CA ALA A 182 18.94 -0.79 1.59
C ALA A 182 19.72 0.25 2.42
N GLN A 183 19.13 0.82 3.48
CA GLN A 183 19.82 1.72 4.42
C GLN A 183 20.53 0.97 5.56
N LYS A 184 20.25 -0.33 5.75
CA LYS A 184 20.78 -1.17 6.85
C LYS A 184 21.17 -2.56 6.35
N VAL A 185 21.98 -2.61 5.29
CA VAL A 185 22.36 -3.84 4.58
C VAL A 185 23.10 -4.81 5.49
N TRP A 186 24.13 -4.36 6.21
CA TRP A 186 25.05 -5.23 6.96
C TRP A 186 24.43 -5.81 8.24
N MET A 187 24.84 -7.02 8.60
CA MET A 187 24.58 -7.62 9.92
C MET A 187 25.59 -7.20 10.99
N PHE A 188 26.60 -6.41 10.64
CA PHE A 188 27.66 -5.93 11.52
C PHE A 188 27.76 -4.39 11.48
N PRO A 189 28.43 -3.74 12.47
CA PRO A 189 28.68 -2.30 12.45
C PRO A 189 29.88 -1.92 11.55
N PHE A 190 30.07 -0.62 11.30
CA PHE A 190 31.29 -0.08 10.68
C PHE A 190 32.55 -0.44 11.46
N LYS A 191 33.71 -0.55 10.79
CA LYS A 191 34.98 -1.04 11.37
C LYS A 191 35.37 -0.32 12.67
N LYS A 192 35.21 1.01 12.74
CA LYS A 192 35.43 1.82 13.95
C LYS A 192 34.62 1.41 15.19
N ASN A 193 33.51 0.70 14.98
CA ASN A 193 32.57 0.26 16.00
C ASN A 193 32.61 -1.27 16.21
N ARG A 194 33.47 -2.01 15.51
CA ARG A 194 33.65 -3.47 15.67
C ARG A 194 34.55 -3.78 16.85
N ARG A 195 34.30 -4.91 17.50
CA ARG A 195 35.22 -5.61 18.41
C ARG A 195 36.09 -6.63 17.67
N ASN A 196 35.94 -6.68 16.34
CA ASN A 196 36.62 -7.58 15.40
C ASN A 196 36.35 -9.08 15.70
N ASN A 197 35.14 -9.38 16.17
CA ASN A 197 34.64 -10.76 16.30
C ASN A 197 33.24 -10.98 15.71
N GLU A 198 32.55 -9.90 15.32
CA GLU A 198 31.16 -9.93 14.86
C GLU A 198 31.01 -10.75 13.57
N ILE A 199 31.93 -10.57 12.62
CA ILE A 199 31.87 -11.26 11.32
C ILE A 199 32.18 -12.75 11.48
N GLN A 200 33.15 -13.13 12.33
CA GLN A 200 33.40 -14.54 12.64
C GLN A 200 32.19 -15.20 13.32
N ARG A 201 31.57 -14.52 14.30
CA ARG A 201 30.36 -15.02 14.97
C ARG A 201 29.21 -15.21 13.99
N LEU A 202 29.06 -14.34 12.99
CA LEU A 202 28.07 -14.51 11.91
C LEU A 202 28.41 -15.70 10.99
N TRP A 203 29.68 -15.97 10.69
CA TRP A 203 30.11 -17.18 9.97
C TRP A 203 29.86 -18.46 10.77
N ASP A 204 30.13 -18.45 12.08
CA ASP A 204 29.89 -19.60 12.96
C ASP A 204 28.38 -19.85 13.14
N PHE A 205 27.58 -18.79 13.25
CA PHE A 205 26.12 -18.87 13.25
C PHE A 205 25.56 -19.38 11.92
N PHE A 206 26.14 -18.99 10.78
CA PHE A 206 25.79 -19.53 9.46
C PHE A 206 26.01 -21.05 9.38
N LYS A 207 27.18 -21.55 9.80
CA LYS A 207 27.46 -23.00 9.88
C LYS A 207 26.45 -23.72 10.78
N LYS A 208 26.14 -23.13 11.95
CA LYS A 208 25.14 -23.68 12.89
C LYS A 208 23.71 -23.63 12.34
N ALA A 209 23.38 -22.66 11.50
CA ALA A 209 22.09 -22.60 10.81
C ALA A 209 21.96 -23.68 9.73
N VAL A 210 23.00 -23.92 8.93
CA VAL A 210 23.01 -24.99 7.91
C VAL A 210 22.86 -26.36 8.57
N ASN A 211 23.61 -26.62 9.64
CA ASN A 211 23.58 -27.90 10.36
C ASN A 211 22.35 -28.09 11.27
N LEU A 212 21.44 -27.10 11.35
CA LEU A 212 20.30 -27.07 12.29
C LEU A 212 20.70 -27.16 13.79
N GLU A 213 21.92 -26.72 14.12
CA GLU A 213 22.54 -26.77 15.45
C GLU A 213 22.36 -25.48 16.28
N ILE A 214 21.47 -24.55 15.87
CA ILE A 214 21.19 -23.33 16.64
C ILE A 214 20.46 -23.69 17.95
N ASN A 215 20.89 -23.09 19.06
CA ASN A 215 20.21 -23.13 20.35
C ASN A 215 19.94 -21.72 20.88
N ASN A 216 19.29 -21.60 22.04
CA ASN A 216 18.98 -20.31 22.67
C ASN A 216 20.21 -19.45 22.97
N GLU A 217 21.33 -20.04 23.37
CA GLU A 217 22.55 -19.32 23.72
C GLU A 217 23.21 -18.71 22.48
N ILE A 218 23.38 -19.53 21.44
CA ILE A 218 23.88 -19.15 20.11
C ILE A 218 23.01 -18.03 19.50
N PHE A 219 21.69 -18.17 19.56
CA PHE A 219 20.77 -17.16 19.02
C PHE A 219 20.79 -15.85 19.84
N SER A 220 20.85 -15.96 21.18
CA SER A 220 20.94 -14.79 22.06
C SER A 220 22.27 -14.04 21.90
N ASP A 221 23.38 -14.74 21.70
CA ASP A 221 24.68 -14.14 21.41
C ASP A 221 24.63 -13.29 20.13
N ILE A 222 24.09 -13.84 19.05
CA ILE A 222 24.03 -13.16 17.74
C ILE A 222 23.11 -11.94 17.76
N LEU A 223 22.06 -11.94 18.59
CA LEU A 223 21.24 -10.75 18.84
C LEU A 223 21.97 -9.61 19.58
N THR A 224 23.19 -9.84 20.13
CA THR A 224 24.02 -8.76 20.69
C THR A 224 24.82 -7.99 19.63
N ILE A 225 24.89 -8.48 18.39
CA ILE A 225 25.65 -7.83 17.32
C ILE A 225 24.88 -6.63 16.77
N THR A 226 25.51 -5.45 16.77
CA THR A 226 24.94 -4.22 16.22
C THR A 226 24.55 -4.41 14.75
N ASN A 227 23.29 -4.06 14.42
CA ASN A 227 22.57 -4.29 13.16
C ASN A 227 21.92 -5.66 12.96
N VAL A 228 22.10 -6.62 13.88
CA VAL A 228 21.25 -7.82 13.96
C VAL A 228 20.00 -7.53 14.79
N GLY A 229 18.88 -8.14 14.41
CA GLY A 229 17.63 -8.08 15.18
C GLY A 229 16.66 -9.17 14.75
N LYS A 230 15.75 -9.56 15.66
CA LYS A 230 14.83 -10.71 15.51
C LYS A 230 14.22 -10.88 14.12
N ILE A 231 13.66 -9.83 13.53
CA ILE A 231 13.07 -9.87 12.18
C ILE A 231 14.15 -10.22 11.15
N LYS A 232 15.19 -9.39 11.06
CA LYS A 232 16.26 -9.50 10.06
C LYS A 232 17.01 -10.84 10.14
N ILE A 233 17.19 -11.40 11.33
CA ILE A 233 17.83 -12.72 11.47
C ILE A 233 16.91 -13.88 11.03
N THR A 234 15.59 -13.79 11.22
CA THR A 234 14.66 -14.79 10.62
C THR A 234 14.58 -14.69 9.10
N GLU A 235 14.68 -13.48 8.54
CA GLU A 235 14.83 -13.27 7.09
C GLU A 235 16.17 -13.82 6.57
N GLY A 236 17.24 -13.64 7.34
CA GLY A 236 18.55 -14.23 7.09
C GLY A 236 18.50 -15.76 7.06
N LEU A 237 17.96 -16.39 8.11
CA LEU A 237 17.79 -17.84 8.21
C LEU A 237 16.94 -18.41 7.07
N PHE A 238 15.82 -17.75 6.72
CA PHE A 238 15.00 -18.14 5.57
C PHE A 238 15.79 -18.10 4.24
N ASN A 239 16.65 -17.10 4.04
CA ASN A 239 17.49 -17.04 2.84
C ASN A 239 18.53 -18.16 2.78
N LEU A 240 18.95 -18.73 3.92
CA LEU A 240 19.83 -19.91 3.94
C LEU A 240 19.05 -21.20 3.65
N ASN A 241 17.97 -21.43 4.40
CA ASN A 241 17.17 -22.64 4.29
C ASN A 241 15.67 -22.28 4.37
N PRO A 242 15.02 -22.07 3.20
CA PRO A 242 13.61 -21.69 3.12
C PRO A 242 12.65 -22.88 3.29
N VAL A 243 13.16 -24.06 3.64
CA VAL A 243 12.41 -25.27 3.99
C VAL A 243 12.28 -25.40 5.51
N GLU A 244 13.37 -25.13 6.24
CA GLU A 244 13.42 -25.25 7.71
C GLU A 244 13.11 -23.95 8.46
N TYR A 245 13.28 -22.78 7.84
CA TYR A 245 13.04 -21.49 8.49
C TYR A 245 11.93 -20.69 7.80
N PHE A 246 11.25 -19.82 8.55
CA PHE A 246 10.18 -18.94 8.07
C PHE A 246 10.43 -17.50 8.55
N PRO A 247 10.34 -16.47 7.68
CA PRO A 247 10.66 -15.11 8.07
C PRO A 247 9.51 -14.51 8.88
N LEU A 248 9.79 -13.84 9.99
CA LEU A 248 8.77 -13.22 10.85
C LEU A 248 8.79 -11.70 10.70
N ASN A 249 8.38 -11.24 9.51
CA ASN A 249 8.52 -9.87 9.03
C ASN A 249 7.17 -9.21 8.67
N GLY A 250 7.22 -8.01 8.08
CA GLY A 250 6.03 -7.23 7.74
C GLY A 250 5.00 -7.98 6.88
N PRO A 251 5.39 -8.63 5.77
CA PRO A 251 4.50 -9.47 4.98
C PRO A 251 3.96 -10.73 5.68
N THR A 252 4.67 -11.34 6.62
CA THR A 252 4.21 -12.62 7.22
C THR A 252 3.44 -12.46 8.52
N LYS A 253 3.83 -11.55 9.42
CA LYS A 253 3.20 -11.40 10.75
C LYS A 253 1.67 -11.17 10.71
N PRO A 254 1.12 -10.31 9.82
CA PRO A 254 -0.34 -10.13 9.71
C PRO A 254 -1.05 -11.39 9.21
N TYR A 255 -0.47 -12.09 8.24
CA TYR A 255 -1.02 -13.34 7.70
C TYR A 255 -1.05 -14.46 8.77
N LEU A 256 0.03 -14.63 9.53
CA LEU A 256 0.07 -15.58 10.65
C LEU A 256 -1.07 -15.31 11.65
N LYS A 257 -1.29 -14.04 12.00
CA LYS A 257 -2.31 -13.63 12.97
C LYS A 257 -3.74 -13.73 12.42
N GLU A 258 -4.00 -13.18 11.24
CA GLU A 258 -5.35 -13.02 10.69
C GLU A 258 -5.84 -14.26 9.90
N VAL A 259 -4.93 -15.11 9.38
CA VAL A 259 -5.28 -16.32 8.61
C VAL A 259 -5.01 -17.62 9.37
N LEU A 260 -3.87 -17.75 10.07
CA LEU A 260 -3.52 -18.99 10.79
C LEU A 260 -3.88 -18.96 12.29
N GLY A 261 -4.19 -17.79 12.85
CA GLY A 261 -4.45 -17.59 14.28
C GLY A 261 -3.21 -17.73 15.17
N ILE A 262 -2.01 -17.52 14.61
CA ILE A 262 -0.72 -17.69 15.27
C ILE A 262 -0.16 -16.33 15.70
N ASP A 263 0.15 -16.17 16.99
CA ASP A 263 1.00 -15.07 17.44
C ASP A 263 2.47 -15.33 17.07
N SER A 264 3.12 -14.27 16.58
CA SER A 264 4.43 -14.24 15.93
C SER A 264 5.48 -13.44 16.71
N GLU A 265 5.16 -13.02 17.93
CA GLU A 265 6.16 -12.55 18.88
C GLU A 265 6.89 -13.70 19.57
N PHE A 266 8.20 -13.52 19.72
CA PHE A 266 9.15 -14.44 20.33
C PHE A 266 10.32 -13.65 20.92
N THR A 267 11.01 -14.22 21.90
CA THR A 267 12.20 -13.65 22.54
C THR A 267 13.40 -14.58 22.46
N SER A 268 13.15 -15.90 22.47
CA SER A 268 14.17 -16.96 22.37
C SER A 268 14.09 -17.75 21.05
N PHE A 269 15.09 -18.58 20.77
CA PHE A 269 15.09 -19.47 19.60
C PHE A 269 14.06 -20.60 19.76
N ILE A 270 13.86 -21.12 20.98
CA ILE A 270 12.81 -22.10 21.28
C ILE A 270 11.42 -21.50 21.00
N GLU A 271 11.14 -20.24 21.37
CA GLU A 271 9.88 -19.59 21.00
C GLU A 271 9.72 -19.42 19.49
N TYR A 272 10.81 -19.19 18.75
CA TYR A 272 10.80 -19.17 17.28
C TYR A 272 10.51 -20.56 16.69
N GLN A 273 11.17 -21.62 17.17
CA GLN A 273 10.88 -23.00 16.76
C GLN A 273 9.41 -23.38 17.05
N ASN A 274 8.90 -22.99 18.22
CA ASN A 274 7.48 -23.17 18.57
C ASN A 274 6.52 -22.37 17.67
N ILE A 275 6.96 -21.31 16.97
CA ILE A 275 6.18 -20.67 15.89
C ILE A 275 6.21 -21.55 14.63
N LEU A 276 7.39 -22.05 14.23
CA LEU A 276 7.56 -22.89 13.04
C LEU A 276 6.75 -24.19 13.12
N GLU A 277 6.76 -24.86 14.27
CA GLU A 277 5.93 -26.05 14.55
C GLU A 277 4.43 -25.73 14.43
N ARG A 278 3.96 -24.67 15.11
CA ARG A 278 2.55 -24.23 15.01
C ARG A 278 2.13 -23.84 13.60
N ILE A 279 3.05 -23.40 12.72
CA ILE A 279 2.72 -23.17 11.30
C ILE A 279 2.59 -24.51 10.57
N ARG A 280 3.50 -25.46 10.80
CA ARG A 280 3.46 -26.82 10.22
C ARG A 280 2.17 -27.55 10.63
N ASP A 281 1.74 -27.42 11.88
CA ASP A 281 0.45 -27.95 12.39
C ASP A 281 -0.79 -27.39 11.67
N LYS A 282 -0.69 -26.19 11.07
CA LYS A 282 -1.80 -25.54 10.35
C LYS A 282 -1.80 -25.82 8.86
N THR A 283 -0.68 -26.23 8.26
CA THR A 283 -0.55 -26.30 6.81
C THR A 283 0.65 -27.14 6.36
N ASN A 284 0.39 -28.07 5.43
CA ASN A 284 1.42 -28.89 4.78
C ASN A 284 2.22 -28.12 3.70
N LYS A 285 1.98 -26.82 3.51
CA LYS A 285 2.70 -26.00 2.53
C LYS A 285 4.09 -25.65 3.05
N PRO A 286 5.13 -25.67 2.20
CA PRO A 286 6.49 -25.31 2.59
C PRO A 286 6.61 -23.80 2.88
N PHE A 287 7.60 -23.43 3.69
CA PHE A 287 7.76 -22.07 4.20
C PHE A 287 8.01 -21.02 3.10
N TYR A 288 8.69 -21.35 2.00
CA TYR A 288 8.80 -20.46 0.83
C TYR A 288 7.44 -20.12 0.20
N GLN A 289 6.58 -21.13 0.01
CA GLN A 289 5.25 -20.92 -0.56
C GLN A 289 4.39 -20.08 0.39
N LEU A 290 4.46 -20.34 1.70
CA LEU A 290 3.74 -19.56 2.70
C LEU A 290 4.25 -18.11 2.80
N SER A 291 5.56 -17.87 2.61
CA SER A 291 6.13 -16.51 2.56
C SER A 291 5.55 -15.72 1.37
N TYR A 292 5.46 -16.36 0.20
CA TYR A 292 4.83 -15.77 -0.98
C TYR A 292 3.32 -15.58 -0.82
N GLU A 293 2.59 -16.57 -0.31
CA GLU A 293 1.14 -16.47 -0.07
C GLU A 293 0.80 -15.40 0.97
N ALA A 294 1.61 -15.24 2.02
CA ALA A 294 1.47 -14.18 3.00
C ALA A 294 1.73 -12.79 2.39
N TRP A 295 2.73 -12.67 1.50
CA TRP A 295 2.95 -11.46 0.72
C TRP A 295 1.77 -11.15 -0.21
N GLN A 296 1.28 -12.13 -0.99
CA GLN A 296 0.10 -11.95 -1.86
C GLN A 296 -1.15 -11.58 -1.05
N TRP A 297 -1.35 -12.20 0.11
CA TRP A 297 -2.45 -11.88 1.01
C TRP A 297 -2.34 -10.44 1.52
N ASN A 298 -1.14 -9.99 1.93
CA ASN A 298 -0.94 -8.60 2.37
C ASN A 298 -1.07 -7.59 1.22
N ASP A 299 -0.67 -7.96 0.00
CA ASP A 299 -0.81 -7.10 -1.18
C ASP A 299 -2.30 -6.92 -1.56
N ASN A 300 -3.06 -8.02 -1.60
CA ASN A 300 -4.51 -8.01 -1.84
C ASN A 300 -5.31 -7.36 -0.69
N ASN A 301 -4.83 -7.48 0.56
CA ASN A 301 -5.43 -6.86 1.74
C ASN A 301 -4.72 -5.57 2.18
N LYS A 302 -3.98 -4.90 1.27
CA LYS A 302 -3.37 -3.58 1.50
C LYS A 302 -4.46 -2.59 1.90
N LYS A 303 -4.61 -2.37 3.21
CA LYS A 303 -5.65 -1.51 3.78
C LYS A 303 -5.67 -0.16 3.05
N VAL A 304 -6.84 0.24 2.57
CA VAL A 304 -7.08 1.55 1.94
C VAL A 304 -6.59 2.62 2.91
N ASN A 305 -5.62 3.43 2.50
CA ASN A 305 -5.23 4.59 3.29
C ASN A 305 -6.21 5.73 3.00
N TYR A 306 -6.29 6.65 3.95
CA TYR A 306 -7.15 7.82 3.87
C TYR A 306 -6.29 9.08 3.96
N TRP A 307 -6.54 10.04 3.10
CA TRP A 307 -5.72 11.24 2.93
C TRP A 307 -6.55 12.51 3.04
N ILE A 308 -5.92 13.60 3.45
CA ILE A 308 -6.43 14.97 3.31
C ILE A 308 -5.58 15.61 2.20
N PHE A 309 -6.22 16.01 1.11
CA PHE A 309 -5.60 16.77 0.02
C PHE A 309 -6.02 18.23 0.18
N GLN A 310 -5.04 19.09 0.47
CA GLN A 310 -5.29 20.43 0.98
C GLN A 310 -5.09 21.50 -0.10
N GLY A 311 -6.16 22.24 -0.40
CA GLY A 311 -6.18 23.37 -1.33
C GLY A 311 -6.20 24.73 -0.62
N SER A 312 -5.71 25.76 -1.31
CA SER A 312 -5.86 27.15 -0.89
C SER A 312 -6.67 27.94 -1.92
N PRO A 313 -7.86 28.45 -1.56
CA PRO A 313 -8.66 29.33 -2.43
C PRO A 313 -7.98 30.66 -2.79
N LYS A 314 -6.81 30.96 -2.24
CA LYS A 314 -5.96 32.11 -2.63
C LYS A 314 -5.01 31.79 -3.79
N ILE A 315 -4.89 30.52 -4.17
CA ILE A 315 -3.95 30.02 -5.19
C ILE A 315 -4.73 29.34 -6.32
N TYR A 316 -5.75 28.54 -5.98
CA TYR A 316 -6.46 27.67 -6.91
C TYR A 316 -7.97 27.72 -6.65
N ASP A 317 -8.76 28.02 -7.68
CA ASP A 317 -10.23 27.93 -7.63
C ASP A 317 -10.69 26.48 -7.79
N ALA A 318 -10.51 25.72 -6.71
CA ALA A 318 -11.00 24.36 -6.60
C ALA A 318 -12.53 24.28 -6.79
N VAL A 319 -13.30 25.31 -6.43
CA VAL A 319 -14.77 25.25 -6.50
C VAL A 319 -15.24 25.19 -7.95
N THR A 320 -14.73 26.08 -8.81
CA THR A 320 -15.05 26.04 -10.24
C THR A 320 -14.36 24.85 -10.92
N ALA A 321 -13.13 24.48 -10.53
CA ALA A 321 -12.42 23.33 -11.10
C ALA A 321 -13.12 21.99 -10.86
N ILE A 322 -13.66 21.75 -9.65
CA ILE A 322 -14.43 20.54 -9.32
C ILE A 322 -15.74 20.50 -10.14
N ASN A 323 -16.44 21.63 -10.23
CA ASN A 323 -17.71 21.72 -10.97
C ASN A 323 -17.54 21.50 -12.48
N ASN A 324 -16.45 22.00 -13.05
CA ASN A 324 -16.08 21.80 -14.45
C ASN A 324 -15.34 20.47 -14.70
N LYS A 325 -15.13 19.64 -13.66
CA LYS A 325 -14.42 18.34 -13.70
C LYS A 325 -12.96 18.43 -14.19
N ALA A 326 -12.31 19.57 -13.97
CA ALA A 326 -10.91 19.80 -14.35
C ALA A 326 -9.91 19.08 -13.42
N VAL A 327 -10.24 18.97 -12.11
CA VAL A 327 -9.37 18.34 -11.10
C VAL A 327 -9.17 16.86 -11.44
N SER A 328 -7.95 16.52 -11.85
CA SER A 328 -7.55 15.21 -12.37
C SER A 328 -6.18 14.76 -11.87
N THR A 329 -5.37 15.67 -11.33
CA THR A 329 -4.12 15.36 -10.61
C THR A 329 -3.99 16.15 -9.30
N TRP A 330 -3.22 15.64 -8.33
CA TRP A 330 -2.92 16.37 -7.09
C TRP A 330 -1.49 16.18 -6.60
N THR A 331 -0.90 17.25 -6.04
CA THR A 331 0.51 17.28 -5.60
C THR A 331 0.71 16.57 -4.26
N VAL A 332 1.73 15.70 -4.22
CA VAL A 332 2.15 14.92 -3.06
C VAL A 332 3.48 15.44 -2.53
N SER A 333 3.39 16.31 -1.53
CA SER A 333 4.54 16.87 -0.82
C SER A 333 5.25 15.86 0.09
N ALA A 334 4.49 15.00 0.78
CA ALA A 334 4.98 14.10 1.84
C ALA A 334 4.37 12.70 1.76
N GLN A 335 5.01 11.72 2.41
CA GLN A 335 4.55 10.32 2.54
C GLN A 335 4.24 9.61 1.20
N LYS A 336 5.03 9.95 0.18
CA LYS A 336 4.97 9.41 -1.20
C LYS A 336 5.08 7.88 -1.24
N ASP A 337 5.84 7.32 -0.30
CA ASP A 337 6.06 5.90 -0.04
C ASP A 337 4.82 5.12 0.44
N LYS A 338 3.72 5.82 0.76
CA LYS A 338 2.51 5.23 1.34
C LYS A 338 1.25 5.47 0.53
N ILE A 339 1.23 6.50 -0.32
CA ILE A 339 0.13 6.76 -1.24
C ILE A 339 0.19 5.74 -2.36
N LYS A 340 -0.93 5.06 -2.62
CA LYS A 340 -1.10 4.08 -3.68
C LYS A 340 -2.42 4.28 -4.44
N GLU A 341 -2.55 3.64 -5.58
CA GLU A 341 -3.83 3.51 -6.28
C GLU A 341 -4.90 2.85 -5.39
N GLY A 342 -6.14 3.32 -5.48
CA GLY A 342 -7.28 2.86 -4.68
C GLY A 342 -7.38 3.48 -3.28
N ASP A 343 -6.38 4.25 -2.84
CA ASP A 343 -6.50 5.08 -1.63
C ASP A 343 -7.60 6.14 -1.78
N LYS A 344 -8.16 6.59 -0.65
CA LYS A 344 -9.25 7.59 -0.61
C LYS A 344 -8.76 8.94 -0.09
N PHE A 345 -9.32 10.03 -0.59
CA PHE A 345 -8.96 11.38 -0.13
C PHE A 345 -10.16 12.28 0.16
N ILE A 346 -9.95 13.17 1.13
CA ILE A 346 -10.80 14.29 1.52
C ILE A 346 -10.20 15.53 0.88
N LEU A 347 -10.92 16.18 -0.04
CA LEU A 347 -10.48 17.42 -0.67
C LEU A 347 -10.87 18.60 0.22
N TRP A 348 -9.88 19.14 0.92
CA TRP A 348 -10.06 20.10 1.98
C TRP A 348 -9.57 21.48 1.57
N LEU A 349 -10.43 22.50 1.64
CA LEU A 349 -10.04 23.88 1.37
C LEU A 349 -9.78 24.63 2.68
N THR A 350 -8.83 25.56 2.63
CA THR A 350 -8.36 26.36 3.77
C THR A 350 -8.88 27.79 3.73
N GLY A 351 -8.85 28.50 4.87
CA GLY A 351 -9.26 29.90 4.99
C GLY A 351 -10.56 30.07 5.79
N ALA A 352 -11.31 31.16 5.53
CA ALA A 352 -12.51 31.50 6.32
C ALA A 352 -13.62 30.45 6.20
N ASN A 353 -13.79 29.86 5.01
CA ASN A 353 -14.75 28.78 4.75
C ASN A 353 -14.01 27.43 4.71
N ALA A 354 -13.15 27.14 5.69
CA ALA A 354 -12.42 25.88 5.72
C ALA A 354 -13.38 24.69 5.82
N GLY A 355 -13.17 23.65 5.02
CA GLY A 355 -14.12 22.55 4.91
C GLY A 355 -13.77 21.49 3.86
N CYS A 356 -14.55 20.41 3.84
CA CYS A 356 -14.51 19.36 2.84
C CYS A 356 -15.40 19.75 1.65
N TYR A 357 -14.80 19.91 0.47
CA TYR A 357 -15.46 20.31 -0.78
C TYR A 357 -15.61 19.16 -1.79
N ALA A 358 -14.89 18.06 -1.59
CA ALA A 358 -15.11 16.80 -2.31
C ALA A 358 -14.54 15.60 -1.54
N LEU A 359 -15.02 14.41 -1.86
CA LEU A 359 -14.38 13.13 -1.53
C LEU A 359 -14.01 12.42 -2.83
N GLY A 360 -12.92 11.64 -2.82
CA GLY A 360 -12.44 11.00 -4.06
C GLY A 360 -11.51 9.79 -3.88
N THR A 361 -11.13 9.22 -5.03
CA THR A 361 -10.23 8.07 -5.18
C THR A 361 -8.92 8.48 -5.84
N ILE A 362 -7.80 7.97 -5.35
CA ILE A 362 -6.48 8.08 -6.00
C ILE A 362 -6.38 7.01 -7.09
N THR A 363 -6.11 7.42 -8.32
CA THR A 363 -6.18 6.60 -9.55
C THR A 363 -4.82 6.41 -10.23
N SER A 364 -3.73 6.63 -9.51
CA SER A 364 -2.39 6.16 -9.88
C SER A 364 -1.48 6.06 -8.65
N GLU A 365 -0.38 5.33 -8.79
CA GLU A 365 0.81 5.50 -7.95
C GLU A 365 1.39 6.92 -8.06
N VAL A 366 2.24 7.31 -7.11
CA VAL A 366 2.94 8.61 -7.12
C VAL A 366 4.02 8.63 -8.20
N ALA A 367 3.99 9.61 -9.10
CA ALA A 367 5.01 9.80 -10.13
C ALA A 367 5.38 11.27 -10.34
N MET A 368 6.52 11.52 -10.98
CA MET A 368 6.89 12.84 -11.49
C MET A 368 6.04 13.16 -12.72
N MET A 369 5.20 14.17 -12.63
CA MET A 369 4.37 14.67 -13.73
C MET A 369 4.01 16.14 -13.49
N LYS A 370 3.48 16.80 -14.52
CA LYS A 370 2.93 18.17 -14.44
C LYS A 370 1.46 18.15 -14.01
N GLU A 371 0.93 19.34 -13.76
CA GLU A 371 -0.49 19.65 -13.93
C GLU A 371 -0.96 19.26 -15.34
N GLU A 372 -2.23 18.87 -15.50
CA GLU A 372 -2.85 18.85 -16.83
C GLU A 372 -3.16 20.29 -17.28
N ASP A 373 -3.15 20.58 -18.59
CA ASP A 373 -3.36 21.94 -19.10
C ASP A 373 -4.71 22.55 -18.63
N VAL A 374 -5.75 21.71 -18.57
CA VAL A 374 -7.09 22.10 -18.08
C VAL A 374 -7.11 22.47 -16.59
N GLU A 375 -6.12 22.06 -15.80
CA GLU A 375 -6.01 22.47 -14.40
C GLU A 375 -5.43 23.87 -14.27
N MET A 376 -4.61 24.33 -15.23
CA MET A 376 -3.93 25.63 -15.18
C MET A 376 -4.89 26.82 -15.24
N ASP A 377 -6.03 26.68 -15.93
CA ASP A 377 -7.08 27.69 -16.05
C ASP A 377 -7.68 28.15 -14.69
N TYR A 378 -7.49 27.35 -13.63
CA TYR A 378 -8.04 27.60 -12.30
C TYR A 378 -7.01 28.15 -11.29
N TYR A 379 -5.76 28.38 -11.70
CA TYR A 379 -4.76 29.04 -10.86
C TYR A 379 -4.93 30.56 -10.89
N LEU A 380 -5.17 31.17 -9.73
CA LEU A 380 -5.39 32.62 -9.57
C LEU A 380 -4.12 33.46 -9.78
N SER A 381 -2.97 32.82 -9.92
CA SER A 381 -1.66 33.41 -10.23
C SER A 381 -0.82 32.33 -10.91
N PRO A 382 -1.05 32.06 -12.21
CA PRO A 382 -0.48 30.90 -12.88
C PRO A 382 1.04 31.02 -13.01
N THR A 383 1.75 30.03 -12.49
CA THR A 383 3.18 29.79 -12.78
C THR A 383 3.31 28.83 -13.96
N PRO A 384 4.48 28.76 -14.63
CA PRO A 384 4.77 27.65 -15.54
C PRO A 384 4.56 26.29 -14.86
N GLN A 385 4.05 25.31 -15.59
CA GLN A 385 3.96 23.92 -15.12
C GLN A 385 5.37 23.36 -14.85
N ILE A 386 5.56 22.74 -13.69
CA ILE A 386 6.82 22.14 -13.27
C ILE A 386 6.54 20.69 -12.90
N GLU A 387 7.37 19.76 -13.36
CA GLU A 387 7.26 18.36 -12.94
C GLU A 387 7.43 18.23 -11.43
N ASN A 388 6.43 17.67 -10.78
CA ASN A 388 6.41 17.44 -9.34
C ASN A 388 5.85 16.05 -9.06
N ASN A 389 5.96 15.62 -7.82
CA ASN A 389 5.37 14.35 -7.39
C ASN A 389 3.86 14.58 -7.29
N ARG A 390 3.10 13.99 -8.21
CA ARG A 390 1.63 14.04 -8.22
C ARG A 390 1.07 12.62 -8.28
N VAL A 391 -0.23 12.51 -8.02
CA VAL A 391 -1.05 11.35 -8.36
C VAL A 391 -2.20 11.77 -9.25
N ARG A 392 -2.73 10.85 -10.06
CA ARG A 392 -4.04 11.02 -10.68
C ARG A 392 -5.14 10.80 -9.66
N VAL A 393 -6.26 11.50 -9.83
CA VAL A 393 -7.40 11.46 -8.92
C VAL A 393 -8.72 11.36 -9.68
N THR A 394 -9.77 10.96 -8.98
CA THR A 394 -11.16 11.08 -9.44
C THR A 394 -12.03 11.53 -8.26
N ILE A 395 -12.95 12.46 -8.53
CA ILE A 395 -13.92 12.94 -7.56
C ILE A 395 -15.09 11.95 -7.49
N ASP A 396 -15.25 11.29 -6.35
CA ASP A 396 -16.36 10.37 -6.07
C ASP A 396 -17.63 11.16 -5.71
N TYR A 397 -17.47 12.23 -4.93
CA TYR A 397 -18.55 13.08 -4.41
C TYR A 397 -18.15 14.56 -4.51
N ASN A 398 -18.89 15.34 -5.31
CA ASN A 398 -18.75 16.80 -5.40
C ASN A 398 -19.63 17.47 -4.35
N LEU A 399 -19.04 18.26 -3.44
CA LEU A 399 -19.73 18.93 -2.34
C LEU A 399 -19.73 20.46 -2.46
N THR A 400 -19.34 21.05 -3.61
CA THR A 400 -19.16 22.51 -3.73
C THR A 400 -20.40 23.33 -3.40
N GLN A 401 -21.59 22.79 -3.64
CA GLN A 401 -22.88 23.44 -3.36
C GLN A 401 -23.29 23.35 -1.89
N SER A 402 -22.73 22.40 -1.13
CA SER A 402 -23.02 22.19 0.29
C SER A 402 -21.79 21.57 0.99
N PRO A 403 -20.68 22.33 1.13
CA PRO A 403 -19.43 21.81 1.64
C PRO A 403 -19.55 21.56 3.15
N VAL A 404 -18.92 20.48 3.64
CA VAL A 404 -18.92 20.19 5.07
C VAL A 404 -17.83 21.04 5.74
N LEU A 405 -18.24 22.22 6.22
CA LEU A 405 -17.36 23.20 6.86
C LEU A 405 -16.82 22.68 8.20
N TRP A 406 -15.61 23.12 8.56
CA TRP A 406 -14.93 22.73 9.81
C TRP A 406 -15.79 22.99 11.06
N GLU A 407 -16.47 24.14 11.11
CA GLU A 407 -17.38 24.52 12.20
C GLU A 407 -18.52 23.51 12.43
N MET A 408 -18.87 22.69 11.42
CA MET A 408 -19.94 21.69 11.49
C MET A 408 -19.47 20.33 12.04
N VAL A 409 -18.15 20.13 12.22
CA VAL A 409 -17.55 18.83 12.58
C VAL A 409 -16.42 18.90 13.62
N LYS A 410 -15.88 20.08 13.92
CA LYS A 410 -14.73 20.23 14.85
C LYS A 410 -14.97 19.78 16.29
N GLU A 411 -16.23 19.75 16.74
CA GLU A 411 -16.63 19.33 18.09
C GLU A 411 -16.85 17.80 18.20
N GLU A 412 -16.57 17.04 17.13
CA GLU A 412 -16.69 15.58 17.09
C GLU A 412 -15.38 14.91 17.53
N ASP A 413 -15.42 14.00 18.50
CA ASP A 413 -14.24 13.29 19.04
C ASP A 413 -13.31 12.72 17.94
N VAL A 414 -13.87 12.25 16.82
CA VAL A 414 -13.15 11.66 15.66
C VAL A 414 -12.22 12.65 14.93
N PHE A 415 -12.42 13.95 15.10
CA PHE A 415 -11.65 15.01 14.46
C PHE A 415 -10.62 15.70 15.40
N SER A 416 -10.38 15.18 16.62
CA SER A 416 -9.36 15.71 17.55
C SER A 416 -7.98 15.88 16.90
N ASP A 417 -7.60 14.88 16.10
CA ASP A 417 -6.28 14.76 15.47
C ASP A 417 -6.32 15.13 13.98
N PHE A 418 -7.35 15.88 13.54
CA PHE A 418 -7.56 16.22 12.14
C PHE A 418 -6.54 17.24 11.62
N LYS A 419 -5.97 16.96 10.44
CA LYS A 419 -4.75 17.66 9.96
C LYS A 419 -5.00 18.74 8.91
N GLY A 420 -6.25 19.03 8.55
CA GLY A 420 -6.65 20.03 7.54
C GLY A 420 -6.45 21.51 7.94
N SER A 421 -5.78 21.78 9.06
CA SER A 421 -5.35 23.11 9.49
C SER A 421 -3.82 23.29 9.45
N ASN A 422 -3.07 22.22 9.17
CA ASN A 422 -1.61 22.23 9.19
C ASN A 422 -1.01 22.79 7.90
N GLN A 423 0.24 23.26 7.95
CA GLN A 423 0.97 23.67 6.75
C GLN A 423 1.42 22.44 5.93
N GLY A 424 1.08 22.42 4.65
CA GLY A 424 1.39 21.33 3.72
C GLY A 424 0.31 21.15 2.64
N THR A 425 0.55 20.22 1.69
CA THR A 425 -0.39 19.92 0.58
C THR A 425 -1.15 18.63 0.80
N ASN A 426 -0.60 17.68 1.57
CA ASN A 426 -1.23 16.39 1.83
C ASN A 426 -0.92 15.82 3.22
N PHE A 427 -1.91 15.21 3.88
CA PHE A 427 -1.79 14.61 5.22
C PHE A 427 -2.54 13.27 5.31
N THR A 428 -2.23 12.47 6.32
CA THR A 428 -3.03 11.28 6.70
C THR A 428 -4.37 11.69 7.30
N ALA A 429 -5.46 11.09 6.85
CA ALA A 429 -6.73 10.99 7.56
C ALA A 429 -6.90 9.58 8.16
N THR A 430 -7.91 9.38 9.01
CA THR A 430 -8.38 8.03 9.36
C THR A 430 -9.55 7.61 8.46
N LYS A 431 -9.84 6.30 8.41
CA LYS A 431 -11.08 5.80 7.77
C LYS A 431 -12.32 6.46 8.36
N GLU A 432 -12.35 6.60 9.68
CA GLU A 432 -13.51 7.11 10.41
C GLU A 432 -13.77 8.59 10.12
N GLN A 433 -12.71 9.39 9.92
CA GLN A 433 -12.80 10.77 9.46
C GLN A 433 -13.40 10.88 8.05
N TYR A 434 -12.89 10.09 7.08
CA TYR A 434 -13.43 10.06 5.72
C TYR A 434 -14.89 9.57 5.70
N ASP A 435 -15.17 8.46 6.38
CA ASP A 435 -16.49 7.89 6.53
C ASP A 435 -17.49 8.88 7.16
N THR A 436 -17.05 9.72 8.11
CA THR A 436 -17.92 10.70 8.77
C THR A 436 -18.35 11.79 7.78
N PHE A 437 -17.45 12.25 6.89
CA PHE A 437 -17.86 13.13 5.78
C PHE A 437 -18.82 12.42 4.81
N LEU A 438 -18.59 11.13 4.51
CA LEU A 438 -19.46 10.36 3.63
C LEU A 438 -20.88 10.17 4.20
N ASP A 439 -20.99 9.86 5.50
CA ASP A 439 -22.28 9.69 6.20
C ASP A 439 -23.06 11.02 6.31
N ILE A 440 -22.37 12.18 6.33
CA ILE A 440 -23.01 13.50 6.28
C ILE A 440 -23.66 13.77 4.91
N VAL A 441 -22.99 13.33 3.84
CA VAL A 441 -23.39 13.57 2.44
C VAL A 441 -24.47 12.60 1.96
N ASN A 442 -24.49 11.37 2.51
CA ASN A 442 -25.40 10.31 2.09
C ASN A 442 -26.13 9.66 3.29
N PRO A 443 -26.98 10.42 4.02
CA PRO A 443 -27.76 9.89 5.14
C PRO A 443 -28.78 8.86 4.64
N LYS A 444 -28.82 7.68 5.27
CA LYS A 444 -29.72 6.61 4.80
C LYS A 444 -31.08 6.73 5.48
N ASN A 445 -32.15 6.55 4.71
CA ASN A 445 -33.53 6.74 5.16
C ASN A 445 -33.98 5.86 6.35
N ASN A 446 -33.22 4.83 6.75
CA ASN A 446 -33.52 4.02 7.93
C ASN A 446 -32.74 4.43 9.21
N ASP A 447 -31.75 5.32 9.09
CA ASP A 447 -30.81 5.64 10.16
C ASP A 447 -31.50 6.26 11.38
N TYR A 448 -32.55 7.07 11.16
CA TYR A 448 -33.32 7.70 12.25
C TYR A 448 -33.95 6.66 13.19
N GLU A 449 -34.64 5.66 12.65
CA GLU A 449 -35.33 4.63 13.44
C GLU A 449 -34.35 3.62 14.06
N GLU A 450 -33.16 3.41 13.47
CA GLU A 450 -32.10 2.64 14.12
C GLU A 450 -31.50 3.38 15.33
N VAL A 451 -31.10 4.65 15.16
CA VAL A 451 -30.57 5.47 16.27
C VAL A 451 -31.59 5.62 17.39
N LYS A 452 -32.84 5.90 17.05
CA LYS A 452 -33.97 6.03 18.00
C LYS A 452 -34.21 4.77 18.84
N LYS A 453 -34.02 3.58 18.28
CA LYS A 453 -34.12 2.29 19.02
C LYS A 453 -32.92 2.02 19.94
N ILE A 454 -31.78 2.63 19.67
CA ILE A 454 -30.55 2.46 20.47
C ILE A 454 -30.55 3.44 21.65
N LEU A 455 -31.11 4.64 21.46
CA LEU A 455 -31.31 5.66 22.48
C LEU A 455 -32.30 5.24 23.59
N ASP A 456 -32.40 6.08 24.61
CA ASP A 456 -33.30 5.92 25.77
C ASP A 456 -34.66 6.56 25.45
N GLU A 457 -35.75 5.82 25.56
CA GLU A 457 -37.07 6.22 25.05
C GLU A 457 -37.67 7.43 25.79
N GLU A 458 -37.50 7.51 27.11
CA GLU A 458 -37.94 8.67 27.90
C GLU A 458 -37.15 9.92 27.51
N LYS A 459 -35.83 9.79 27.33
CA LYS A 459 -34.97 10.90 26.91
C LYS A 459 -35.20 11.32 25.46
N VAL A 460 -35.47 10.39 24.55
CA VAL A 460 -35.91 10.71 23.17
C VAL A 460 -37.25 11.46 23.19
N THR A 461 -38.18 11.03 24.04
CA THR A 461 -39.47 11.73 24.21
C THR A 461 -39.27 13.14 24.75
N ALA A 462 -38.38 13.33 25.74
CA ALA A 462 -38.00 14.64 26.25
C ALA A 462 -37.30 15.51 25.18
N PHE A 463 -36.35 14.96 24.42
CA PHE A 463 -35.66 15.64 23.30
C PHE A 463 -36.66 16.19 22.28
N LEU A 464 -37.57 15.34 21.81
CA LEU A 464 -38.60 15.71 20.83
C LEU A 464 -39.62 16.70 21.40
N SER A 465 -39.95 16.61 22.69
CA SER A 465 -40.81 17.58 23.38
C SER A 465 -40.17 18.97 23.45
N ILE A 466 -38.91 19.05 23.90
CA ILE A 466 -38.13 20.29 23.96
C ILE A 466 -38.00 20.92 22.56
N LEU A 467 -37.67 20.12 21.53
CA LEU A 467 -37.58 20.59 20.15
C LEU A 467 -38.91 21.13 19.61
N ARG A 468 -40.02 20.40 19.80
CA ARG A 468 -41.36 20.85 19.38
C ARG A 468 -41.74 22.16 20.07
N ASN A 469 -41.51 22.28 21.37
CA ASN A 469 -41.80 23.49 22.13
C ASN A 469 -40.93 24.67 21.67
N PHE A 470 -39.66 24.45 21.36
CA PHE A 470 -38.76 25.47 20.81
C PHE A 470 -39.20 25.94 19.41
N VAL A 471 -39.45 24.99 18.49
CA VAL A 471 -39.91 25.26 17.11
C VAL A 471 -41.22 26.04 17.11
N ASN A 472 -42.21 25.60 17.91
CA ASN A 472 -43.51 26.25 18.03
C ASN A 472 -43.38 27.66 18.64
N SER A 473 -42.68 27.81 19.76
CA SER A 473 -42.53 29.11 20.45
C SER A 473 -41.80 30.17 19.62
N ASN A 474 -40.94 29.73 18.69
CA ASN A 474 -40.19 30.63 17.79
C ASN A 474 -40.81 30.74 16.38
N ASN A 475 -41.99 30.13 16.13
CA ASN A 475 -42.68 30.09 14.84
C ASN A 475 -41.80 29.57 13.67
N ILE A 476 -40.88 28.64 13.95
CA ILE A 476 -39.95 28.10 12.95
C ILE A 476 -40.71 27.18 12.00
N LYS A 477 -40.56 27.38 10.68
CA LYS A 477 -41.21 26.57 9.66
C LYS A 477 -40.36 25.34 9.32
N SER A 478 -41.01 24.29 8.82
CA SER A 478 -40.34 23.06 8.34
C SER A 478 -39.46 23.27 7.10
N ASN A 479 -39.55 24.43 6.44
CA ASN A 479 -38.76 24.84 5.29
C ASN A 479 -37.94 26.12 5.57
N ASP A 480 -37.55 26.35 6.83
CA ASP A 480 -36.66 27.45 7.20
C ASP A 480 -35.20 27.00 6.96
N ASP A 481 -34.56 27.50 5.91
CA ASP A 481 -33.22 27.10 5.47
C ASP A 481 -32.11 27.29 6.53
N ARG A 482 -32.43 27.95 7.65
CA ARG A 482 -31.54 28.15 8.79
C ARG A 482 -31.55 26.99 9.78
N ILE A 483 -32.35 25.93 9.59
CA ILE A 483 -32.38 24.76 10.48
C ILE A 483 -32.07 23.45 9.77
N SER A 484 -31.46 22.50 10.49
CA SER A 484 -31.34 21.11 10.04
C SER A 484 -31.52 20.11 11.17
N PHE A 485 -32.05 18.93 10.83
CA PHE A 485 -32.15 17.76 11.71
C PHE A 485 -31.28 16.64 11.16
N ASN A 486 -30.08 16.49 11.72
CA ASN A 486 -29.08 15.54 11.25
C ASN A 486 -29.12 14.25 12.08
N VAL A 487 -29.17 13.10 11.40
CA VAL A 487 -28.90 11.79 12.02
C VAL A 487 -27.40 11.50 11.92
N ARG A 488 -26.85 10.90 12.97
CA ARG A 488 -25.42 10.56 13.12
C ARG A 488 -25.32 9.13 13.65
N LYS A 489 -25.46 8.16 12.73
CA LYS A 489 -25.68 6.75 13.02
C LYS A 489 -24.56 6.09 13.83
N LYS A 490 -23.30 6.29 13.43
CA LYS A 490 -22.13 5.71 14.12
C LYS A 490 -21.99 6.21 15.54
N GLN A 491 -22.32 7.48 15.77
CA GLN A 491 -22.34 8.14 17.08
C GLN A 491 -23.63 7.87 17.87
N ASN A 492 -24.57 7.09 17.32
CA ASN A 492 -25.90 6.82 17.89
C ASN A 492 -26.62 8.12 18.32
N ARG A 493 -26.60 9.14 17.45
CA ARG A 493 -27.00 10.51 17.78
C ARG A 493 -28.01 11.12 16.81
N LEU A 494 -28.86 11.98 17.37
CA LEU A 494 -29.70 12.95 16.65
C LEU A 494 -29.22 14.37 16.99
N VAL A 495 -29.13 15.27 16.01
CA VAL A 495 -28.65 16.65 16.18
C VAL A 495 -29.63 17.63 15.54
N PHE A 496 -30.00 18.67 16.29
CA PHE A 496 -30.66 19.86 15.78
C PHE A 496 -29.66 21.01 15.64
N ILE A 497 -29.62 21.61 14.45
CA ILE A 497 -28.65 22.61 14.03
C ILE A 497 -29.40 23.90 13.69
N ILE A 498 -28.84 25.05 14.06
CA ILE A 498 -29.28 26.37 13.58
C ILE A 498 -28.09 27.09 12.95
N GLY A 499 -28.24 27.52 11.70
CA GLY A 499 -27.14 27.92 10.83
C GLY A 499 -26.11 26.80 10.72
N ASN A 500 -24.87 27.08 11.12
CA ASN A 500 -23.78 26.10 11.13
C ASN A 500 -23.44 25.57 12.54
N LYS A 501 -24.27 25.84 13.57
CA LYS A 501 -24.01 25.43 14.96
C LYS A 501 -24.94 24.31 15.42
N TYR A 502 -24.38 23.27 16.04
CA TYR A 502 -25.14 22.27 16.79
C TYR A 502 -25.80 22.96 18.00
N VAL A 503 -27.13 23.04 18.04
CA VAL A 503 -27.86 23.76 19.12
C VAL A 503 -28.35 22.80 20.20
N PHE A 504 -28.82 21.61 19.81
CA PHE A 504 -29.30 20.60 20.75
C PHE A 504 -29.10 19.20 20.16
N ALA A 505 -28.54 18.27 20.92
CA ALA A 505 -28.29 16.89 20.50
C ALA A 505 -28.69 15.88 21.58
N ILE A 506 -28.99 14.66 21.16
CA ILE A 506 -29.15 13.49 22.03
C ILE A 506 -28.36 12.31 21.46
N GLU A 507 -27.50 11.70 22.26
CA GLU A 507 -26.56 10.66 21.83
C GLU A 507 -26.35 9.57 22.87
N LYS A 508 -25.88 8.39 22.46
CA LYS A 508 -25.50 7.31 23.37
C LYS A 508 -23.98 7.18 23.47
N ARG A 509 -23.38 7.76 24.51
CA ARG A 509 -21.98 7.50 24.87
C ARG A 509 -21.90 6.38 25.90
N ASN A 510 -21.11 5.36 25.62
CA ASN A 510 -21.00 4.13 26.42
C ASN A 510 -22.40 3.51 26.69
N THR A 511 -22.74 3.27 27.95
CA THR A 511 -24.03 2.70 28.36
C THR A 511 -25.15 3.73 28.55
N LYS A 512 -24.88 5.04 28.40
CA LYS A 512 -25.82 6.10 28.78
C LYS A 512 -26.22 6.98 27.60
N THR A 513 -27.52 7.22 27.49
CA THR A 513 -28.06 8.30 26.65
C THR A 513 -27.91 9.64 27.37
N MET A 514 -27.31 10.61 26.68
CA MET A 514 -27.01 11.96 27.15
C MET A 514 -27.61 13.00 26.22
N PHE A 515 -27.75 14.23 26.71
CA PHE A 515 -28.06 15.41 25.92
C PHE A 515 -26.84 16.32 25.86
N SER A 516 -26.71 17.10 24.78
CA SER A 516 -25.84 18.27 24.76
C SER A 516 -26.55 19.49 24.18
N ILE A 517 -26.29 20.68 24.73
CA ILE A 517 -27.09 21.89 24.42
C ILE A 517 -26.28 23.19 24.46
N ILE A 518 -26.57 24.11 23.54
CA ILE A 518 -26.12 25.51 23.65
C ILE A 518 -26.98 26.23 24.69
N SER A 519 -26.33 26.76 25.73
CA SER A 519 -26.96 27.54 26.80
C SER A 519 -26.09 28.75 27.16
N LYS A 520 -26.71 29.86 27.55
CA LYS A 520 -25.98 31.02 28.12
C LYS A 520 -25.40 30.72 29.51
N ASN A 521 -25.98 29.76 30.22
CA ASN A 521 -25.52 29.28 31.51
C ASN A 521 -24.66 28.03 31.31
N LEU A 522 -23.55 27.92 32.04
CA LEU A 522 -22.80 26.69 32.17
C LEU A 522 -23.58 25.69 33.02
N THR A 523 -23.83 24.49 32.51
CA THR A 523 -24.64 23.43 33.15
C THR A 523 -23.98 22.05 33.12
N SER A 524 -22.73 21.95 32.69
CA SER A 524 -21.99 20.69 32.52
C SER A 524 -20.52 20.85 32.91
N GLU A 525 -19.91 19.81 33.48
CA GLU A 525 -18.46 19.81 33.80
C GLU A 525 -17.61 19.81 32.52
N LYS A 526 -18.10 19.17 31.45
CA LYS A 526 -17.46 19.16 30.12
C LYS A 526 -18.21 20.11 29.21
N HIS A 527 -17.52 21.13 28.71
CA HIS A 527 -18.11 22.16 27.87
C HIS A 527 -17.11 22.75 26.87
N SER A 528 -17.61 23.35 25.80
CA SER A 528 -16.84 24.27 24.94
C SER A 528 -17.52 25.65 24.91
N THR A 529 -16.77 26.71 24.65
CA THR A 529 -17.23 28.10 24.77
C THR A 529 -17.43 28.78 23.42
N TYR A 530 -18.56 29.46 23.26
CA TYR A 530 -18.78 30.39 22.15
C TYR A 530 -18.39 31.79 22.60
N ILE A 531 -17.42 32.37 21.89
CA ILE A 531 -16.82 33.68 22.20
C ILE A 531 -17.20 34.66 21.09
N ASN A 532 -17.54 35.90 21.48
CA ASN A 532 -17.93 36.96 20.55
C ASN A 532 -16.68 37.64 19.91
N GLN A 533 -16.91 38.59 18.99
CA GLN A 533 -15.82 39.32 18.30
C GLN A 533 -14.94 40.20 19.21
N LYS A 534 -15.29 40.40 20.49
CA LYS A 534 -14.52 41.17 21.47
C LYS A 534 -13.73 40.29 22.45
N GLY A 535 -13.98 38.98 22.48
CA GLY A 535 -13.40 38.05 23.44
C GLY A 535 -14.31 37.67 24.62
N ASP A 536 -15.54 38.17 24.69
CA ASP A 536 -16.49 37.81 25.77
C ASP A 536 -17.17 36.47 25.46
N ILE A 537 -17.40 35.63 26.48
CA ILE A 537 -18.19 34.39 26.34
C ILE A 537 -19.67 34.75 26.18
N GLU A 538 -20.29 34.29 25.09
CA GLU A 538 -21.70 34.50 24.76
C GLU A 538 -22.58 33.30 25.14
N ALA A 539 -22.04 32.08 25.02
CA ALA A 539 -22.72 30.83 25.38
C ALA A 539 -21.72 29.67 25.61
N TYR A 540 -22.23 28.58 26.15
CA TYR A 540 -21.54 27.31 26.37
C TYR A 540 -22.25 26.21 25.58
N TRP A 541 -21.49 25.29 24.98
CA TRP A 541 -21.96 23.96 24.61
C TRP A 541 -21.76 23.05 25.83
N ASN A 542 -22.82 22.40 26.31
CA ASN A 542 -22.87 21.66 27.58
C ASN A 542 -23.19 20.18 27.36
#